data_AF-A0A1A7X920-F1
#
_entry.id   AF-A0A1A7X920-F1
#
_cell.length_a   1.000
_cell.length_b   1.000
_cell.length_c   1.000
_cell.angle_alpha   90.00
_cell.angle_beta   90.00
_cell.angle_gamma   90.00
#
_symmetry.space_group_name_H-M   'P 1'
#
loop_
_entity.id
_entity.type
_entity.pdbx_description
1 polymer ?
#
loop_
_entity_poly.entity_id
_entity_poly.type
_entity_poly.pdbx_seq_one_letter_code
_entity_poly.pdbx_strand_id
1 'polypeptide(L)'
;LRGENIYMGAHSLSEEQWQYIQNLGVELKNSLRDVTAVFAPSCLSHTVITKGNWVSFQVKGTNLPRALHCWDRSLEATRNNRTPAKGCPFHLVDTCQWPQCNPTCPALVDRATQQELTLLQMLVAMGLDPQKLGLDPQGDTDSLVSMVSNGG
;
A
#
# COMPACT_ATOMS: atom_id res chain seq x y z
N LEU A 1 -10.24 8.29 1.94
CA LEU A 1 -11.18 7.57 2.85
C LEU A 1 -12.06 8.51 3.65
N ARG A 2 -11.55 9.37 4.55
CA ARG A 2 -12.43 10.32 5.28
C ARG A 2 -13.23 11.25 4.36
N GLY A 3 -12.62 11.70 3.25
CA GLY A 3 -13.32 12.47 2.21
C GLY A 3 -14.44 11.70 1.50
N GLU A 4 -14.40 10.36 1.53
CA GLU A 4 -15.43 9.47 0.98
C GLU A 4 -16.45 9.04 2.04
N ASN A 5 -16.46 9.69 3.21
CA ASN A 5 -17.28 9.33 4.37
C ASN A 5 -17.03 7.91 4.93
N ILE A 6 -15.83 7.36 4.71
CA ILE A 6 -15.41 6.06 5.25
C ILE A 6 -14.52 6.28 6.48
N TYR A 7 -14.99 5.81 7.64
CA TYR A 7 -14.32 5.98 8.94
C TYR A 7 -13.87 4.64 9.53
N MET A 8 -12.60 4.30 9.30
CA MET A 8 -12.00 3.10 9.90
C MET A 8 -11.95 3.21 11.43
N GLY A 9 -12.50 2.20 12.12
CA GLY A 9 -12.46 2.04 13.57
C GLY A 9 -13.53 2.81 14.38
N ALA A 10 -14.51 3.46 13.73
CA ALA A 10 -15.61 4.15 14.42
C ALA A 10 -16.96 3.43 14.24
N HIS A 11 -17.16 2.81 13.08
CA HIS A 11 -18.39 2.08 12.72
C HIS A 11 -18.02 0.81 11.94
N SER A 12 -18.92 -0.16 11.92
CA SER A 12 -18.80 -1.32 11.04
C SER A 12 -18.86 -0.90 9.57
N LEU A 13 -18.01 -1.47 8.72
CA LEU A 13 -18.05 -1.30 7.28
C LEU A 13 -18.94 -2.37 6.66
N SER A 14 -19.69 -2.00 5.62
CA SER A 14 -20.37 -2.98 4.77
C SER A 14 -19.40 -3.64 3.78
N GLU A 15 -19.76 -4.82 3.27
CA GLU A 15 -19.03 -5.50 2.20
C GLU A 15 -18.89 -4.60 0.95
N GLU A 16 -19.92 -3.81 0.63
CA GLU A 16 -19.90 -2.84 -0.47
C GLU A 16 -18.89 -1.71 -0.23
N GLN A 17 -18.81 -1.18 0.99
CA GLN A 17 -17.80 -0.19 1.36
C GLN A 17 -16.38 -0.77 1.27
N TRP A 18 -16.21 -2.03 1.64
CA TRP A 18 -14.94 -2.72 1.49
C TRP A 18 -14.55 -2.90 0.02
N GLN A 19 -15.49 -3.33 -0.82
CA GLN A 19 -15.26 -3.44 -2.26
C GLN A 19 -14.93 -2.08 -2.89
N TYR A 20 -15.59 -1.01 -2.44
CA TYR A 20 -15.28 0.35 -2.84
C TYR A 20 -13.83 0.74 -2.50
N ILE A 21 -13.34 0.41 -1.29
CA ILE A 21 -11.94 0.68 -0.90
C ILE A 21 -10.95 -0.02 -1.85
N GLN A 22 -11.24 -1.28 -2.23
CA GLN A 22 -10.39 -2.03 -3.16
C GLN A 22 -10.39 -1.39 -4.56
N ASN A 23 -11.56 -1.04 -5.08
CA ASN A 23 -11.70 -0.38 -6.39
C ASN A 23 -11.02 0.99 -6.41
N LEU A 24 -11.15 1.78 -5.34
CA LEU A 24 -10.44 3.04 -5.17
C LEU A 24 -8.91 2.86 -5.24
N GLY A 25 -8.39 1.77 -4.65
CA GLY A 25 -6.98 1.40 -4.77
C GLY A 25 -6.55 1.15 -6.21
N VAL A 26 -7.38 0.49 -7.01
CA VAL A 26 -7.13 0.23 -8.45
C VAL A 26 -7.18 1.54 -9.25
N GLU A 27 -8.20 2.36 -9.04
CA GLU A 27 -8.36 3.66 -9.71
C GLU A 27 -7.18 4.59 -9.41
N LEU A 28 -6.76 4.66 -8.14
CA LEU A 28 -5.60 5.43 -7.73
C LEU A 28 -4.34 4.97 -8.48
N LYS A 29 -4.08 3.66 -8.54
CA LYS A 29 -2.92 3.12 -9.28
C LYS A 29 -2.97 3.46 -10.77
N ASN A 30 -4.14 3.38 -11.38
CA ASN A 30 -4.34 3.72 -12.79
C ASN A 30 -4.05 5.20 -13.05
N SER A 31 -4.50 6.11 -12.18
CA SER A 31 -4.22 7.54 -12.30
C SER A 31 -2.72 7.89 -12.16
N LEU A 32 -1.93 7.04 -11.52
CA LEU A 32 -0.48 7.21 -11.33
C LEU A 32 0.36 6.62 -12.47
N ARG A 33 -0.25 5.98 -13.47
CA ARG A 33 0.46 5.27 -14.54
C ARG A 33 1.46 6.16 -15.28
N ASP A 34 1.03 7.37 -15.65
CA ASP A 34 1.80 8.29 -16.50
C ASP A 34 2.55 9.36 -15.71
N VAL A 35 2.56 9.27 -14.37
CA VAL A 35 3.29 10.19 -13.51
C VAL A 35 4.75 9.75 -13.42
N THR A 36 5.69 10.62 -13.81
CA THR A 36 7.13 10.29 -13.94
C THR A 36 7.78 9.73 -12.66
N ALA A 37 7.49 10.31 -11.50
CA ALA A 37 8.09 9.92 -10.22
C ALA A 37 6.99 9.73 -9.17
N VAL A 38 6.88 8.50 -8.66
CA VAL A 38 5.81 8.07 -7.74
C VAL A 38 6.38 7.07 -6.74
N PHE A 39 5.90 7.16 -5.50
CA PHE A 39 6.11 6.14 -4.48
C PHE A 39 4.77 5.82 -3.81
N ALA A 40 4.14 4.71 -4.23
CA ALA A 40 2.78 4.34 -3.87
C ALA A 40 2.72 2.89 -3.33
N PRO A 41 3.03 2.69 -2.04
CA PRO A 41 2.82 1.42 -1.37
C PRO A 41 1.32 1.17 -1.11
N SER A 42 0.89 -0.09 -1.17
CA SER A 42 -0.51 -0.50 -0.94
C SER A 42 -0.81 -0.64 0.56
N CYS A 43 -0.83 0.49 1.27
CA CYS A 43 -1.05 0.56 2.71
C CYS A 43 -2.28 1.40 3.09
N LEU A 44 -2.99 1.00 4.13
CA LEU A 44 -3.97 1.87 4.81
C LEU A 44 -3.22 2.74 5.81
N SER A 45 -2.84 3.94 5.39
CA SER A 45 -2.11 4.90 6.23
C SER A 45 -2.44 6.34 5.85
N HIS A 46 -1.95 7.27 6.64
CA HIS A 46 -1.99 8.70 6.36
C HIS A 46 -0.68 9.35 6.82
N THR A 47 -0.14 10.27 6.00
CA THR A 47 1.08 11.06 6.23
C THR A 47 2.29 10.23 6.63
N VAL A 48 3.09 9.82 5.62
CA VAL A 48 4.24 8.93 5.82
C VAL A 48 5.51 9.68 6.20
N ILE A 49 5.83 10.80 5.53
CA ILE A 49 7.13 11.49 5.65
C ILE A 49 7.37 12.09 7.04
N THR A 50 6.32 12.42 7.78
CA THR A 50 6.44 13.02 9.12
C THR A 50 6.60 11.99 10.24
N LYS A 51 6.54 10.68 9.93
CA LYS A 51 6.69 9.60 10.90
C LYS A 51 8.14 9.12 10.96
N GLY A 52 8.65 8.80 12.16
CA GLY A 52 10.04 8.33 12.34
C GLY A 52 10.41 7.08 11.55
N ASN A 53 9.43 6.24 11.18
CA ASN A 53 9.63 5.02 10.41
C ASN A 53 9.49 5.19 8.89
N TRP A 54 9.40 6.42 8.36
CA TRP A 54 9.25 6.67 6.92
C TRP A 54 10.32 6.01 6.03
N VAL A 55 11.49 5.72 6.60
CA VAL A 55 12.62 5.05 5.93
C VAL A 55 12.45 3.55 5.74
N SER A 56 11.51 2.90 6.45
CA SER A 56 11.33 1.44 6.42
C SER A 56 10.40 0.96 5.32
N PHE A 57 9.51 1.82 4.81
CA PHE A 57 8.56 1.49 3.76
C PHE A 57 9.27 1.23 2.45
N GLN A 58 8.91 0.15 1.76
CA GLN A 58 9.52 -0.27 0.51
C GLN A 58 8.46 -0.62 -0.52
N VAL A 59 8.73 -0.30 -1.78
CA VAL A 59 7.98 -0.79 -2.94
C VAL A 59 8.98 -1.47 -3.85
N LYS A 60 8.74 -2.74 -4.20
CA LYS A 60 9.67 -3.55 -5.01
C LYS A 60 11.12 -3.51 -4.49
N GLY A 61 11.29 -3.61 -3.16
CA GLY A 61 12.60 -3.58 -2.49
C GLY A 61 13.29 -2.22 -2.43
N THR A 62 12.66 -1.14 -2.90
CA THR A 62 13.21 0.22 -2.85
C THR A 62 12.50 1.03 -1.79
N ASN A 63 13.24 1.62 -0.84
CA ASN A 63 12.68 2.53 0.15
C ASN A 63 12.54 3.97 -0.37
N LEU A 64 11.74 4.77 0.33
CA LEU A 64 11.46 6.15 -0.08
C LEU A 64 12.73 7.03 -0.20
N PRO A 65 13.68 7.03 0.77
CA PRO A 65 14.94 7.75 0.61
C PRO A 65 15.72 7.37 -0.64
N ARG A 66 15.79 6.06 -0.95
CA ARG A 66 16.47 5.55 -2.15
C ARG A 66 15.77 5.99 -3.44
N ALA A 67 14.43 5.99 -3.45
CA ALA A 67 13.63 6.45 -4.58
C ALA A 67 13.81 7.95 -4.85
N LEU A 68 13.81 8.77 -3.79
CA LEU A 68 14.09 10.21 -3.88
C LEU A 68 15.49 10.47 -4.42
N HIS A 69 16.50 9.74 -3.93
CA HIS A 69 17.86 9.82 -4.46
C HIS A 69 17.93 9.44 -5.94
N CYS A 70 17.15 8.45 -6.38
CA CYS A 70 17.07 8.09 -7.80
C CYS A 70 16.44 9.17 -8.66
N TRP A 71 15.36 9.78 -8.16
CA TRP A 71 14.70 10.87 -8.85
C TRP A 71 15.66 12.06 -9.03
N ASP A 72 16.35 12.47 -7.97
CA ASP A 72 17.35 13.54 -8.00
C ASP A 72 18.46 13.27 -9.04
N ARG A 73 19.04 12.07 -9.02
CA ARG A 73 20.04 11.65 -10.02
C ARG A 73 19.49 11.63 -11.45
N SER A 74 18.21 11.33 -11.64
CA SER A 74 17.58 11.38 -12.95
C SER A 74 17.46 12.81 -13.46
N LEU A 75 17.12 13.77 -12.59
CA LEU A 75 17.07 15.19 -12.95
C LEU A 75 18.45 15.71 -13.35
N GLU A 76 19.49 15.33 -12.60
CA GLU A 76 20.87 15.67 -12.93
C GLU A 76 21.34 15.04 -14.24
N ALA A 77 20.97 13.79 -14.52
CA ALA A 77 21.28 13.15 -15.79
C ALA A 77 20.62 13.89 -16.96
N THR A 78 19.32 14.21 -16.84
CA THR A 78 18.58 14.97 -17.85
C THR A 78 19.19 16.35 -18.07
N ARG A 79 19.55 17.08 -17.00
CA ARG A 79 20.21 18.40 -17.10
C ARG A 79 21.53 18.35 -17.87
N ASN A 80 22.27 17.25 -17.73
CA ASN A 80 23.56 17.06 -18.37
C ASN A 80 23.48 16.32 -19.72
N ASN A 81 22.27 16.14 -20.29
CA ASN A 81 22.02 15.33 -21.50
C ASN A 81 22.62 13.91 -21.42
N ARG A 82 22.61 13.33 -20.22
CA ARG A 82 23.06 11.96 -19.94
C ARG A 82 21.86 11.04 -19.74
N THR A 83 22.07 9.76 -19.97
CA THR A 83 21.07 8.74 -19.67
C THR A 83 20.98 8.51 -18.16
N PRO A 84 19.76 8.42 -17.58
CA PRO A 84 19.57 8.06 -16.18
C PRO A 84 20.22 6.71 -15.85
N ALA A 85 20.73 6.58 -14.62
CA ALA A 85 21.42 5.37 -14.19
C ALA A 85 20.46 4.17 -14.11
N LYS A 86 20.86 3.04 -14.71
CA LYS A 86 20.16 1.75 -14.57
C LYS A 86 20.19 1.28 -13.11
N GLY A 87 19.15 0.59 -12.67
CA GLY A 87 19.05 0.10 -11.29
C GLY A 87 18.71 1.19 -10.25
N CYS A 88 18.12 2.29 -10.70
CA CYS A 88 17.71 3.39 -9.84
C CYS A 88 16.23 3.77 -10.09
N PRO A 89 15.26 2.97 -9.62
CA PRO A 89 13.86 3.22 -9.88
C PRO A 89 13.30 4.37 -9.03
N PHE A 90 12.41 5.16 -9.63
CA PHE A 90 11.68 6.25 -8.97
C PHE A 90 10.19 6.33 -9.38
N HIS A 91 9.75 5.43 -10.26
CA HIS A 91 8.34 5.11 -10.47
C HIS A 91 8.05 3.77 -9.78
N LEU A 92 7.45 3.84 -8.60
CA LEU A 92 7.29 2.72 -7.68
C LEU A 92 5.85 2.66 -7.20
N VAL A 93 5.08 1.77 -7.80
CA VAL A 93 3.68 1.48 -7.45
C VAL A 93 3.54 -0.02 -7.18
N ASP A 94 2.93 -0.37 -6.05
CA ASP A 94 2.58 -1.76 -5.75
C ASP A 94 1.45 -2.26 -6.64
N THR A 95 1.50 -3.54 -7.03
CA THR A 95 0.55 -4.16 -7.95
C THR A 95 -0.53 -5.01 -7.28
N CYS A 96 -0.39 -5.34 -5.99
CA CYS A 96 -1.37 -6.15 -5.26
C CYS A 96 -2.69 -5.39 -5.04
N GLN A 97 -3.82 -6.11 -5.05
CA GLN A 97 -5.15 -5.46 -5.00
C GLN A 97 -5.63 -5.19 -3.57
N TRP A 98 -5.12 -5.95 -2.60
CA TRP A 98 -5.54 -5.84 -1.22
C TRP A 98 -4.90 -4.65 -0.50
N PRO A 99 -5.66 -3.88 0.30
CA PRO A 99 -5.05 -2.96 1.24
C PRO A 99 -4.16 -3.74 2.23
N GLN A 100 -3.04 -3.14 2.63
CA GLN A 100 -2.07 -3.74 3.57
C GLN A 100 -1.34 -5.00 3.03
N CYS A 101 -1.38 -5.27 1.72
CA CYS A 101 -0.63 -6.37 1.12
C CYS A 101 0.90 -6.16 1.14
N ASN A 102 1.36 -4.92 1.30
CA ASN A 102 2.78 -4.63 1.35
C ASN A 102 3.32 -4.93 2.76
N PRO A 103 4.32 -5.82 2.91
CA PRO A 103 4.78 -6.29 4.22
C PRO A 103 5.51 -5.20 5.01
N THR A 104 5.89 -4.10 4.38
CA THR A 104 6.53 -2.97 5.06
C THR A 104 5.53 -1.95 5.58
N CYS A 105 4.24 -2.12 5.31
CA CYS A 105 3.20 -1.18 5.74
C CYS A 105 3.24 -0.91 7.25
N PRO A 106 2.82 0.30 7.67
CA PRO A 106 2.74 0.59 9.09
C PRO A 106 1.65 -0.27 9.71
N ALA A 107 1.91 -0.70 10.95
CA ALA A 107 0.91 -1.43 11.75
C ALA A 107 -0.41 -0.66 11.78
N LEU A 108 -1.50 -1.39 11.62
CA LEU A 108 -2.84 -0.88 11.89
C LEU A 108 -2.96 -0.73 13.39
N VAL A 109 -3.56 0.37 13.85
CA VAL A 109 -3.73 0.62 15.29
C VAL A 109 -5.19 0.84 15.59
N ASP A 110 -5.67 0.17 16.64
CA ASP A 110 -6.98 0.47 17.21
C ASP A 110 -6.98 1.87 17.82
N ARG A 111 -8.01 2.67 17.55
CA ARG A 111 -8.05 4.04 18.05
C ARG A 111 -8.26 4.11 19.56
N ALA A 112 -9.06 3.21 20.12
CA ALA A 112 -9.46 3.27 21.52
C ALA A 112 -8.33 2.78 22.45
N THR A 113 -7.69 1.67 22.08
CA THR A 113 -6.68 0.98 22.90
C THR A 113 -5.25 1.28 22.48
N GLN A 114 -5.03 1.88 21.31
CA GLN A 114 -3.70 2.06 20.70
C GLN A 114 -2.94 0.74 20.48
N GLN A 115 -3.63 -0.39 20.48
CA GLN A 115 -3.01 -1.69 20.20
C GLN A 115 -2.84 -1.89 18.69
N GLU A 116 -1.74 -2.56 18.32
CA GLU A 116 -1.51 -2.99 16.94
C GLU A 116 -2.48 -4.13 16.58
N LEU A 117 -3.06 -4.03 15.40
CA LEU A 117 -3.99 -5.01 14.85
C LEU A 117 -3.42 -5.63 13.58
N THR A 118 -3.63 -6.93 13.41
CA THR A 118 -3.47 -7.56 12.09
C THR A 118 -4.58 -7.09 11.15
N LEU A 119 -4.42 -7.31 9.84
CA LEU A 119 -5.47 -7.00 8.86
C LEU A 119 -6.77 -7.74 9.20
N LEU A 120 -6.69 -9.02 9.58
CA LEU A 120 -7.86 -9.81 9.97
C LEU A 120 -8.54 -9.24 11.22
N GLN A 121 -7.76 -8.91 12.25
CA GLN A 121 -8.30 -8.30 13.47
C GLN A 121 -8.96 -6.95 13.18
N MET A 122 -8.38 -6.15 12.29
CA MET A 122 -8.97 -4.89 11.85
C MET A 122 -10.28 -5.12 11.09
N LEU A 123 -10.34 -6.09 10.18
CA LEU A 123 -11.56 -6.42 9.43
C LEU A 123 -12.70 -6.85 10.37
N VAL A 124 -12.39 -7.73 11.33
CA VAL A 124 -13.35 -8.16 12.36
C VAL A 124 -13.79 -6.99 13.23
N ALA A 125 -12.86 -6.12 13.65
CA ALA A 125 -13.19 -4.91 14.40
C ALA A 125 -14.05 -3.93 13.59
N MET A 126 -13.96 -3.97 12.27
CA MET A 126 -14.82 -3.24 11.33
C MET A 126 -16.12 -4.00 10.98
N GLY A 127 -16.44 -5.12 11.65
CA GLY A 127 -17.67 -5.87 11.39
C GLY A 127 -17.74 -6.57 10.03
N LEU A 128 -16.60 -6.73 9.35
CA LEU A 128 -16.49 -7.48 8.10
C LEU A 128 -16.21 -8.96 8.42
N ASP A 129 -16.83 -9.85 7.67
CA ASP A 129 -16.56 -11.29 7.73
C ASP A 129 -15.36 -11.63 6.81
N PRO A 130 -14.19 -11.99 7.35
CA PRO A 130 -13.01 -12.31 6.55
C PRO A 130 -13.27 -13.44 5.54
N GLN A 131 -14.13 -14.40 5.89
CA GLN A 131 -14.40 -15.54 5.01
C GLN A 131 -15.17 -15.13 3.76
N LYS A 132 -16.14 -14.22 3.91
CA LYS A 132 -16.85 -13.64 2.77
C LYS A 132 -15.96 -12.78 1.88
N LEU A 133 -14.90 -12.23 2.46
CA LEU A 133 -13.87 -11.48 1.76
C LEU A 133 -12.80 -12.39 1.13
N GLY A 134 -12.90 -13.71 1.27
CA GLY A 134 -11.92 -14.66 0.74
C GLY A 134 -10.59 -14.65 1.50
N LEU A 135 -10.59 -14.17 2.75
CA LEU A 135 -9.44 -14.20 3.66
C LEU A 135 -9.62 -15.37 4.63
N ASP A 136 -8.77 -16.37 4.50
CA ASP A 136 -8.80 -17.57 5.35
C ASP A 136 -8.06 -17.30 6.68
N PRO A 137 -8.71 -17.46 7.85
CA PRO A 137 -8.06 -17.32 9.16
C PRO A 137 -6.95 -18.35 9.44
N GLN A 138 -6.90 -19.46 8.69
CA GLN A 138 -5.98 -20.57 8.95
C GLN A 138 -4.73 -20.58 8.03
N GLY A 139 -4.53 -19.52 7.24
CA GLY A 139 -3.47 -19.40 6.24
C GLY A 139 -2.32 -18.49 6.64
N ASP A 140 -1.80 -18.60 7.87
CA ASP A 140 -0.49 -18.02 8.17
C ASP A 140 0.55 -18.75 7.30
N THR A 141 1.13 -18.00 6.35
CA THR A 141 2.30 -18.26 5.48
C THR A 141 2.12 -18.86 4.07
N ASP A 142 1.06 -19.60 3.72
CA ASP A 142 1.00 -20.24 2.37
C ASP A 142 -0.02 -19.64 1.38
N SER A 143 -0.95 -18.77 1.81
CA SER A 143 -1.94 -18.15 0.89
C SER A 143 -1.39 -16.99 0.05
N LEU A 144 -0.23 -16.42 0.41
CA LEU A 144 0.41 -15.34 -0.36
C LEU A 144 1.12 -15.86 -1.62
N VAL A 145 1.31 -17.18 -1.77
CA VAL A 145 1.97 -17.79 -2.93
C VAL A 145 0.98 -18.07 -4.08
N SER A 146 -0.32 -18.25 -3.80
CA SER A 146 -1.28 -18.60 -4.87
C SER A 146 -1.75 -17.40 -5.71
N MET A 147 -1.37 -16.17 -5.38
CA MET A 147 -1.64 -14.99 -6.21
C MET A 147 -0.45 -14.55 -7.08
N VAL A 148 0.66 -15.30 -7.09
CA VAL A 148 1.86 -14.98 -7.89
C VAL A 148 1.90 -15.73 -9.23
N SER A 149 0.97 -16.64 -9.53
CA SER A 149 0.98 -17.39 -10.78
C SER A 149 -0.34 -17.33 -11.54
N ASN A 150 -0.57 -16.21 -12.23
CA ASN A 150 -1.17 -16.24 -13.58
C ASN A 150 -1.03 -14.88 -14.25
N GLY A 151 0.00 -14.76 -15.08
CA GLY A 151 0.25 -13.62 -15.95
C GLY A 151 1.34 -14.00 -16.94
N GLY A 152 0.95 -14.81 -17.93
CA GLY A 152 1.71 -14.97 -19.17
C GLY A 152 1.57 -13.74 -20.07
#